data_AF-A0A183EWC9-F1
#
_entry.id   AF-A0A183EWC9-F1
#
_cell.length_a   1.000
_cell.length_b   1.000
_cell.length_c   1.000
_cell.angle_alpha   90.00
_cell.angle_beta   90.00
_cell.angle_gamma   90.00
#
_symmetry.space_group_name_H-M   'P 1'
#
loop_
_entity.id
_entity.type
_entity.pdbx_description
1 polymer ?
#
loop_
_entity_poly.entity_id
_entity_poly.type
_entity_poly.pdbx_seq_one_letter_code
_entity_poly.pdbx_strand_id
1 'polypeptide(L)'
;LKVVHAPQIPSAMFLKYNTDLGPPFHVIVDTNFVNFSIKYRIDMMQGFMDCLYAKNSRFKRLICSHKGVYADDCIVQRVTQHKCYIVATCDKDLKRRIRKIPGVPIMYIRQHRFSIERMPDAYGAPVN
;
A
#
# COMPACT_ATOMS: atom_id res chain seq x y z
N LEU A 1 26.05 -1.37 -28.73
CA LEU A 1 24.57 -1.21 -28.68
C LEU A 1 24.17 -0.84 -27.26
N LYS A 2 23.68 0.39 -27.00
CA LYS A 2 23.09 0.73 -25.69
C LYS A 2 21.71 0.09 -25.63
N VAL A 3 21.57 -1.01 -24.91
CA VAL A 3 20.26 -1.62 -24.64
C VAL A 3 19.49 -0.69 -23.71
N VAL A 4 18.53 0.05 -24.27
CA VAL A 4 17.59 0.85 -23.47
C VAL A 4 16.50 -0.11 -22.99
N HIS A 5 16.51 -0.47 -21.70
CA HIS A 5 15.42 -1.20 -21.09
C HIS A 5 14.23 -0.26 -20.90
N ALA A 6 13.26 -0.33 -21.81
CA ALA A 6 11.96 0.31 -21.62
C ALA A 6 11.22 -0.40 -20.46
N PRO A 7 10.64 0.34 -19.50
CA PRO A 7 9.86 -0.27 -18.44
C PRO A 7 8.59 -0.90 -19.03
N GLN A 8 8.51 -2.24 -18.95
CA GLN A 8 7.33 -3.00 -19.37
C GLN A 8 6.15 -2.66 -18.44
N ILE A 9 4.99 -2.33 -19.01
CA ILE A 9 3.76 -2.10 -18.23
C ILE A 9 3.24 -3.47 -17.76
N PRO A 10 3.01 -3.70 -16.45
CA PRO A 10 2.52 -4.98 -15.96
C PRO A 10 1.16 -5.34 -16.58
N SER A 11 0.98 -6.60 -16.99
CA SER A 11 -0.25 -7.10 -17.64
C SER A 11 -1.52 -6.90 -16.82
N ALA A 12 -1.40 -6.80 -15.49
CA ALA A 12 -2.49 -6.52 -14.55
C ALA A 12 -3.02 -5.07 -14.61
N MET A 13 -2.39 -4.17 -15.39
CA MET A 13 -2.76 -2.76 -15.50
C MET A 13 -3.60 -2.49 -16.76
N PHE A 14 -4.87 -2.92 -16.79
CA PHE A 14 -5.81 -2.47 -17.82
C PHE A 14 -6.44 -1.13 -17.39
N LEU A 15 -6.29 -0.06 -18.19
CA LEU A 15 -6.90 1.26 -17.91
C LEU A 15 -6.60 1.86 -16.50
N LYS A 16 -5.38 1.66 -15.97
CA LYS A 16 -4.95 2.05 -14.59
C LYS A 16 -5.60 1.28 -13.43
N TYR A 17 -6.52 0.36 -13.71
CA TYR A 17 -7.09 -0.54 -12.72
C TYR A 17 -6.14 -1.72 -12.50
N ASN A 18 -5.84 -2.05 -11.24
CA ASN A 18 -5.02 -3.20 -10.89
C ASN A 18 -5.91 -4.35 -10.45
N THR A 19 -6.06 -5.38 -11.29
CA THR A 19 -6.87 -6.57 -10.99
C THR A 19 -6.28 -7.43 -9.87
N ASP A 20 -4.98 -7.30 -9.59
CA ASP A 20 -4.30 -8.05 -8.53
C ASP A 20 -4.51 -7.44 -7.14
N LEU A 21 -5.14 -6.27 -7.06
CA LEU A 21 -5.46 -5.60 -5.81
C LEU A 21 -6.88 -6.02 -5.35
N GLY A 22 -7.01 -7.30 -4.99
CA GLY A 22 -8.23 -7.90 -4.46
C GLY A 22 -8.04 -8.51 -3.07
N PRO A 23 -9.13 -8.88 -2.37
CA PRO A 23 -9.06 -9.65 -1.14
C PRO A 23 -8.38 -11.01 -1.36
N PRO A 24 -7.52 -11.45 -0.43
CA PRO A 24 -7.09 -10.77 0.79
C PRO A 24 -6.10 -9.63 0.51
N PHE A 25 -6.40 -8.41 0.99
CA PHE A 25 -5.53 -7.26 0.80
C PHE A 25 -4.18 -7.45 1.51
N HIS A 26 -3.11 -7.04 0.85
CA HIS A 26 -1.78 -6.99 1.45
C HIS A 26 -1.40 -5.55 1.80
N VAL A 27 -1.33 -5.25 3.09
CA VAL A 27 -0.93 -3.92 3.58
C VAL A 27 0.53 -3.96 4.03
N ILE A 28 1.38 -3.14 3.40
CA ILE A 28 2.74 -2.87 3.87
C ILE A 28 2.66 -1.75 4.90
N VAL A 29 3.13 -2.02 6.11
CA VAL A 29 3.11 -1.08 7.22
C VAL A 29 4.52 -0.56 7.48
N ASP A 30 4.67 0.76 7.55
CA ASP A 30 5.92 1.41 7.97
C ASP A 30 5.95 1.65 9.50
N THR A 31 7.17 1.75 10.05
CA THR A 31 7.45 2.02 11.48
C THR A 31 6.72 3.26 11.99
N ASN A 32 6.69 4.33 11.18
CA ASN A 32 5.99 5.56 11.56
C ASN A 32 4.49 5.33 11.73
N PHE A 33 3.86 4.51 10.88
CA PHE A 33 2.44 4.20 10.96
C PHE A 33 2.10 3.43 12.24
N VAL A 34 2.96 2.48 12.64
CA VAL A 34 2.82 1.77 13.92
C VAL A 34 2.92 2.75 15.10
N ASN A 35 3.93 3.62 15.09
CA ASN A 35 4.13 4.61 16.15
C ASN A 35 2.92 5.55 16.29
N PHE A 36 2.35 6.02 15.18
CA PHE A 36 1.15 6.84 15.21
C PHE A 36 -0.09 6.06 15.66
N SER A 37 -0.23 4.79 15.27
CA SER A 37 -1.35 3.94 15.72
C SER A 37 -1.34 3.77 17.24
N ILE A 38 -0.17 3.53 17.82
CA ILE A 38 0.02 3.45 19.29
C ILE A 38 -0.28 4.81 19.93
N LYS A 39 0.28 5.90 19.40
CA LYS A 39 0.09 7.26 19.93
C LYS A 39 -1.39 7.67 19.98
N TYR A 40 -2.17 7.30 18.96
CA TYR A 40 -3.59 7.63 18.86
C TYR A 40 -4.50 6.54 19.43
N ARG A 41 -3.95 5.48 20.04
CA ARG A 41 -4.71 4.34 20.58
C ARG A 41 -5.65 3.70 19.56
N ILE A 42 -5.21 3.60 18.31
CA ILE A 42 -5.95 2.92 17.25
C ILE A 42 -5.45 1.47 17.20
N ASP A 43 -6.34 0.51 17.46
CA ASP A 43 -6.03 -0.89 17.23
C ASP A 43 -5.86 -1.14 15.73
N MET A 44 -4.69 -1.65 15.34
CA MET A 44 -4.37 -1.78 13.92
C MET A 44 -5.25 -2.83 13.24
N MET A 45 -5.53 -3.95 13.92
CA MET A 45 -6.33 -5.02 13.33
C MET A 45 -7.76 -4.56 13.11
N GLN A 46 -8.37 -3.94 14.14
CA GLN A 46 -9.70 -3.36 14.05
C GLN A 46 -9.74 -2.24 13.01
N GLY A 47 -8.78 -1.31 13.04
CA GLY A 47 -8.72 -0.22 12.07
C GLY A 47 -8.58 -0.70 10.62
N PHE A 48 -7.83 -1.78 10.39
CA PHE A 48 -7.77 -2.39 9.05
C PHE A 48 -9.09 -3.07 8.67
N MET A 49 -9.76 -3.76 9.59
CA MET A 49 -11.08 -4.36 9.31
C MET A 49 -12.13 -3.29 8.99
N ASP A 50 -12.19 -2.20 9.78
CA ASP A 50 -13.13 -1.11 9.58
C ASP A 50 -12.92 -0.37 8.26
N CYS A 51 -11.66 -0.26 7.83
CA CYS A 51 -11.29 0.51 6.64
C CYS A 51 -11.31 -0.33 5.34
N LEU A 52 -10.97 -1.62 5.42
CA LEU A 52 -10.89 -2.51 4.25
C LEU A 52 -12.08 -3.48 4.13
N TYR A 53 -12.97 -3.53 5.12
CA TYR A 53 -14.07 -4.50 5.23
C TYR A 53 -13.61 -5.97 5.05
N ALA A 54 -12.34 -6.25 5.37
CA ALA A 54 -11.71 -7.55 5.16
C ALA A 54 -11.19 -8.10 6.49
N LYS A 55 -11.48 -9.38 6.78
CA LYS A 55 -10.89 -10.08 7.92
C LYS A 55 -9.38 -10.11 7.74
N ASN A 56 -8.67 -9.42 8.62
CA ASN A 56 -7.22 -9.34 8.54
C ASN A 56 -6.58 -10.57 9.20
N SER A 57 -5.66 -11.22 8.48
CA SER A 57 -4.87 -12.32 9.03
C SER A 57 -3.57 -11.78 9.64
N ARG A 58 -2.94 -12.56 10.54
CA ARG A 58 -1.75 -12.18 11.32
C ARG A 58 -0.67 -11.45 10.50
N PHE A 59 0.08 -10.58 11.16
CA PHE A 59 1.25 -9.90 10.58
C PHE A 59 2.23 -10.90 9.96
N LYS A 60 2.65 -10.64 8.72
CA LYS A 60 3.67 -11.40 8.01
C LYS A 60 4.90 -10.51 7.79
N ARG A 61 6.07 -11.01 8.19
CA ARG A 61 7.34 -10.33 7.92
C ARG A 61 7.76 -10.59 6.48
N LEU A 62 7.83 -9.55 5.67
CA LEU A 62 8.40 -9.63 4.33
C LEU A 62 9.92 -9.59 4.40
N ILE A 63 10.57 -10.55 3.76
CA ILE A 63 12.04 -10.58 3.65
C ILE A 63 12.45 -9.69 2.49
N CYS A 64 13.53 -8.93 2.69
CA CYS A 64 14.18 -8.19 1.63
C CYS A 64 15.56 -8.78 1.31
N SER A 65 15.94 -8.76 0.04
CA SER A 65 17.23 -9.27 -0.46
C SER A 65 18.28 -8.18 -0.64
N HIS A 66 17.96 -6.93 -0.33
CA HIS A 66 18.85 -5.79 -0.51
C HIS A 66 19.65 -5.50 0.77
N LYS A 67 20.94 -5.16 0.59
CA LYS A 67 21.85 -4.83 1.69
C LYS A 67 21.72 -3.34 2.06
N GLY A 68 21.25 -3.05 3.27
CA GLY A 68 21.39 -1.74 3.91
C GLY A 68 20.82 -0.54 3.12
N VAL A 69 19.55 -0.62 2.72
CA VAL A 69 18.83 0.50 2.08
C VAL A 69 17.83 1.12 3.07
N TYR A 70 17.48 2.39 2.84
CA TYR A 70 16.41 3.05 3.59
C TYR A 70 15.06 2.35 3.35
N ALA A 71 14.23 2.29 4.39
CA ALA A 71 12.93 1.62 4.34
C ALA A 71 12.02 2.19 3.24
N ASP A 72 12.03 3.51 3.06
CA ASP A 72 11.26 4.19 2.01
C ASP A 72 11.64 3.69 0.61
N ASP A 73 12.93 3.52 0.35
CA ASP A 73 13.44 3.04 -0.94
C ASP A 73 13.05 1.58 -1.17
N CYS A 74 13.17 0.75 -0.13
CA CYS A 74 12.69 -0.64 -0.13
C CYS A 74 11.19 -0.72 -0.47
N ILE A 75 10.37 0.07 0.21
CA ILE A 75 8.91 0.09 0.02
C ILE A 75 8.60 0.53 -1.41
N VAL A 76 9.17 1.65 -1.87
CA VAL A 76 8.95 2.18 -3.22
C VAL A 76 9.36 1.18 -4.28
N GLN A 77 10.52 0.55 -4.15
CA GLN A 77 10.99 -0.46 -5.09
C GLN A 77 10.03 -1.67 -5.13
N ARG A 78 9.62 -2.17 -3.96
CA ARG A 78 8.71 -3.31 -3.85
C ARG A 78 7.36 -3.03 -4.50
N VAL A 79 6.73 -1.88 -4.22
CA VAL A 79 5.41 -1.56 -4.78
C VAL A 79 5.44 -1.12 -6.23
N THR A 80 6.62 -0.69 -6.72
CA THR A 80 6.83 -0.45 -8.15
C THR A 80 6.83 -1.77 -8.92
N GLN A 81 7.51 -2.80 -8.38
CA GLN A 81 7.59 -4.13 -8.97
C GLN A 81 6.28 -4.92 -8.83
N HIS A 82 5.68 -4.87 -7.65
CA HIS A 82 4.47 -5.61 -7.30
C HIS A 82 3.39 -4.64 -6.84
N LYS A 83 2.42 -4.36 -7.71
CA LYS A 83 1.37 -3.37 -7.44
C LYS A 83 0.23 -3.90 -6.57
N CYS A 84 0.31 -5.14 -6.08
CA CYS A 84 -0.70 -5.81 -5.26
C CYS A 84 -0.66 -5.43 -3.76
N TYR A 85 -0.06 -4.28 -3.41
CA TYR A 85 0.08 -3.82 -2.04
C TYR A 85 -0.64 -2.48 -1.81
N ILE A 86 -1.24 -2.34 -0.64
CA ILE A 86 -1.62 -1.05 -0.05
C ILE A 86 -0.48 -0.60 0.86
N VAL A 87 -0.07 0.66 0.78
CA VAL A 87 0.98 1.18 1.68
C VAL A 87 0.38 1.99 2.81
N ALA A 88 0.55 1.53 4.05
CA ALA A 88 0.17 2.25 5.26
C ALA A 88 1.35 3.11 5.77
N THR A 89 1.29 4.42 5.52
CA THR A 89 2.31 5.38 5.97
C THR A 89 1.72 6.77 6.21
N CYS A 90 2.24 7.44 7.24
CA CYS A 90 1.93 8.85 7.52
C CYS A 90 3.00 9.81 6.96
N ASP A 91 4.13 9.30 6.47
CA ASP A 91 5.24 10.12 5.98
C ASP A 91 4.89 10.91 4.72
N LYS A 92 5.19 12.22 4.71
CA LYS A 92 4.77 13.10 3.61
C LYS A 92 5.52 12.84 2.31
N ASP A 93 6.81 12.53 2.39
CA ASP A 93 7.67 12.36 1.23
C ASP A 93 7.49 10.98 0.62
N LEU A 94 7.37 9.93 1.44
CA LEU A 94 7.01 8.58 0.99
C LEU A 94 5.65 8.58 0.29
N LYS A 95 4.64 9.27 0.84
CA LYS A 95 3.35 9.45 0.15
C LYS A 95 3.51 10.14 -1.19
N ARG A 96 4.31 11.21 -1.28
CA ARG A 96 4.57 11.91 -2.56
C ARG A 96 5.22 10.98 -3.58
N ARG A 97 6.13 10.10 -3.16
CA ARG A 97 6.78 9.10 -4.03
C ARG A 97 5.80 8.04 -4.51
N ILE A 98 4.97 7.48 -3.62
CA ILE A 98 4.00 6.42 -3.97
C ILE A 98 2.89 6.95 -4.88
N ARG A 99 2.46 8.22 -4.72
CA ARG A 99 1.48 8.84 -5.64
C ARG A 99 1.90 8.83 -7.10
N LYS A 100 3.21 8.86 -7.38
CA LYS A 100 3.77 8.75 -8.74
C LYS A 100 3.58 7.36 -9.34
N ILE A 101 3.35 6.34 -8.51
CA ILE A 101 3.13 4.96 -8.94
C ILE A 101 1.62 4.76 -9.18
N PRO A 102 1.18 4.44 -10.40
CA PRO A 102 -0.23 4.16 -10.69
C PRO A 102 -0.63 2.78 -10.16
N GLY A 103 -1.84 2.69 -9.60
CA GLY A 103 -2.43 1.44 -9.12
C GLY A 103 -2.03 1.04 -7.69
N VAL A 104 -1.33 1.90 -6.95
CA VAL A 104 -0.93 1.66 -5.55
C VAL A 104 -1.72 2.59 -4.61
N PRO A 105 -2.64 2.04 -3.79
CA PRO A 105 -3.36 2.79 -2.78
C PRO A 105 -2.49 3.13 -1.57
N ILE A 106 -2.84 4.23 -0.89
CA ILE A 106 -2.11 4.73 0.28
C ILE A 106 -3.07 4.82 1.45
N MET A 107 -2.76 4.12 2.54
CA MET A 107 -3.46 4.23 3.82
C MET A 107 -2.69 5.15 4.77
N TYR A 108 -3.39 6.04 5.46
CA TYR A 108 -2.81 6.97 6.43
C TYR A 108 -3.78 7.24 7.58
N ILE A 109 -3.28 7.81 8.67
CA ILE A 109 -4.09 8.19 9.83
C ILE A 109 -4.54 9.65 9.69
N ARG A 110 -5.84 9.90 9.81
CA ARG A 110 -6.44 11.25 9.84
C ARG A 110 -7.59 11.26 10.84
N GLN A 111 -7.66 12.28 11.70
CA GLN A 111 -8.73 12.43 12.71
C GLN A 111 -8.96 11.15 13.54
N HIS A 112 -7.87 10.51 13.98
CA HIS A 112 -7.89 9.25 14.74
C HIS A 112 -8.55 8.06 14.02
N ARG A 113 -8.65 8.09 12.70
CA ARG A 113 -9.14 6.97 11.88
C ARG A 113 -8.18 6.68 10.73
N PHE A 114 -8.23 5.45 10.22
CA PHE A 114 -7.54 5.09 9.00
C PHE A 114 -8.33 5.60 7.80
N SER A 115 -7.62 6.12 6.80
CA SER A 115 -8.20 6.61 5.55
C SER A 115 -7.34 6.12 4.40
N ILE A 116 -7.98 5.76 3.28
CA ILE A 116 -7.31 5.28 2.08
C ILE A 116 -7.50 6.29 0.95
N GLU A 117 -6.43 6.58 0.24
CA GLU A 117 -6.40 7.35 -1.00
C GLU A 117 -6.15 6.39 -2.18
N ARG A 118 -6.79 6.68 -3.33
CA ARG A 118 -6.63 5.94 -4.60
C ARG A 118 -7.00 4.45 -4.50
N MET A 119 -7.95 4.12 -3.63
CA MET A 119 -8.61 2.82 -3.67
C MET A 119 -9.41 2.73 -4.98
N PRO A 120 -9.37 1.62 -5.72
CA PRO A 120 -10.23 1.43 -6.87
C PRO A 120 -11.71 1.38 -6.43
N ASP A 121 -12.59 2.07 -7.15
CA ASP A 121 -14.03 2.23 -6.83
C ASP A 121 -14.83 0.91 -6.79
N ALA A 122 -14.23 -0.20 -7.24
CA ALA A 122 -14.86 -1.52 -7.27
C ALA A 122 -15.05 -2.17 -5.89
N TYR A 123 -14.46 -1.63 -4.82
CA TYR A 123 -14.59 -2.16 -3.46
C TYR A 123 -15.28 -1.16 -2.53
N GLY A 124 -16.56 -1.43 -2.23
CA GLY A 124 -17.38 -0.64 -1.30
C GLY A 124 -18.62 0.02 -1.92
N ALA A 125 -18.79 0.00 -3.24
CA ALA A 125 -20.05 0.35 -3.87
C ALA A 125 -21.07 -0.78 -3.63
N PRO A 126 -22.30 -0.50 -3.13
CA PRO A 126 -23.36 -1.47 -3.22
C PRO A 126 -23.54 -1.83 -4.70
N VAL A 127 -23.46 -3.12 -5.01
CA VAL A 127 -24.00 -3.66 -6.25
C VAL A 127 -25.50 -3.41 -6.19
N ASN A 128 -25.96 -2.37 -6.91
CA ASN A 128 -27.38 -2.22 -7.23
C ASN A 128 -27.77 -3.26 -8.28
#